data_AF-A0A7S0TXF5-F1
#
_entry.id   AF-A0A7S0TXF5-F1
#
_cell.length_a   1.000
_cell.length_b   1.000
_cell.length_c   1.000
_cell.angle_alpha   90.00
_cell.angle_beta   90.00
_cell.angle_gamma   90.00
#
_symmetry.space_group_name_H-M   'P 1'
#
loop_
_entity.id
_entity.type
_entity.pdbx_description
1 polymer ?
#
loop_
_entity_poly.entity_id
_entity_poly.type
_entity_poly.pdbx_seq_one_letter_code
_entity_poly.pdbx_strand_id
1 'polypeptide(L)'
;VTAKGGREGMEAKIREVRELFPPSQDVAKLHKRAMTGGLRNSTIRSLAWRFFLGVFPEGEYSLPAWVSALEAQRDQYDARCEEFLVDPYKQSDGADPLVNNPLAQTEDSAWSKYFELRQLQKDIQIDLERLNPDDDFFRDAGVQGNMLRVLTVWACLNPTISYRQGMHELLAHILKVLHTDASTPPPRPRGA
;
A
#
# COMPACT_ATOMS: atom_id res chain seq x y z
N VAL A 1 -12.13 22.58 -17.98
CA VAL A 1 -10.72 22.70 -17.53
C VAL A 1 -10.02 21.38 -17.85
N THR A 2 -8.98 21.40 -18.67
CA THR A 2 -9.04 21.00 -20.09
C THR A 2 -7.92 20.01 -20.36
N ALA A 3 -8.09 19.04 -21.27
CA ALA A 3 -7.12 17.98 -21.63
C ALA A 3 -5.67 18.46 -21.84
N LYS A 4 -5.49 19.73 -22.23
CA LYS A 4 -4.18 20.40 -22.33
C LYS A 4 -3.39 20.43 -21.01
N GLY A 5 -4.06 20.69 -19.89
CA GLY A 5 -3.43 20.71 -18.55
C GLY A 5 -3.03 19.32 -18.05
N GLY A 6 -3.74 18.27 -18.48
CA GLY A 6 -3.36 16.88 -18.19
C GLY A 6 -2.13 16.41 -18.98
N ARG A 7 -1.90 16.95 -20.18
CA ARG A 7 -0.74 16.61 -21.02
C ARG A 7 0.55 17.28 -20.52
N GLU A 8 0.51 18.59 -20.26
CA GLU A 8 1.60 19.32 -19.58
C GLU A 8 1.90 18.69 -18.21
N GLY A 9 0.79 18.28 -17.57
CA GLY A 9 0.66 17.25 -16.54
C GLY A 9 1.75 16.18 -16.50
N MET A 10 1.56 15.29 -17.45
CA MET A 10 2.33 14.07 -17.65
C MET A 10 3.77 14.36 -18.10
N GLU A 11 3.97 15.34 -18.99
CA GLU A 11 5.30 15.71 -19.49
C GLU A 11 6.25 16.16 -18.36
N ALA A 12 5.73 16.93 -17.41
CA ALA A 12 6.51 17.35 -16.25
C ALA A 12 6.87 16.17 -15.33
N LYS A 13 5.96 15.22 -15.10
CA LYS A 13 6.28 13.99 -14.34
C LYS A 13 7.34 13.15 -15.05
N ILE A 14 7.24 12.98 -16.38
CA ILE A 14 8.23 12.26 -17.18
C ILE A 14 9.62 12.91 -17.07
N ARG A 15 9.69 14.24 -17.14
CA ARG A 15 10.93 14.98 -16.94
C ARG A 15 11.50 14.75 -15.53
N GLU A 16 10.66 14.84 -14.51
CA GLU A 16 11.08 14.59 -13.12
C GLU A 16 11.62 13.17 -12.93
N VAL A 17 10.99 12.15 -13.55
CA VAL A 17 11.49 10.77 -13.53
C VAL A 17 12.89 10.69 -14.14
N ARG A 18 13.12 11.30 -15.30
CA ARG A 18 14.44 11.29 -15.96
C ARG A 18 15.52 12.01 -15.14
N GLU A 19 15.14 13.04 -14.37
CA GLU A 19 16.05 13.76 -13.48
C GLU A 19 16.40 12.96 -12.22
N LEU A 20 15.42 12.26 -11.62
CA LEU A 20 15.63 11.45 -10.42
C LEU A 20 16.28 10.11 -10.73
N PHE A 21 15.99 9.53 -11.88
CA PHE A 21 16.45 8.22 -12.33
C PHE A 21 17.14 8.37 -13.71
N PRO A 22 18.31 9.01 -13.77
CA PRO A 22 19.05 9.15 -15.01
C PRO A 22 19.58 7.79 -15.49
N PRO A 23 19.83 7.61 -16.80
CA PRO A 23 20.41 6.37 -17.34
C PRO A 23 21.77 5.99 -16.74
N SER A 24 22.49 6.96 -16.18
CA SER A 24 23.75 6.72 -15.45
C SER A 24 23.57 6.00 -14.11
N GLN A 25 22.32 5.81 -13.65
CA GLN A 25 21.96 5.10 -12.42
C GLN A 25 22.71 5.63 -11.19
N ASP A 26 22.85 6.96 -11.09
CA ASP A 26 23.53 7.61 -9.95
C ASP A 26 22.63 7.60 -8.70
N VAL A 27 22.59 6.44 -8.05
CA VAL A 27 21.84 6.19 -6.81
C VAL A 27 22.33 7.10 -5.69
N ALA A 28 23.63 7.38 -5.60
CA ALA A 28 24.21 8.25 -4.58
C ALA A 28 23.64 9.67 -4.66
N LYS A 29 23.46 10.22 -5.86
CA LYS A 29 22.83 11.52 -6.07
C LYS A 29 21.35 11.53 -5.66
N LEU A 30 20.60 10.46 -5.97
CA LEU A 30 19.20 10.33 -5.54
C LEU A 30 19.09 10.27 -4.01
N HIS A 31 19.93 9.45 -3.35
CA HIS A 31 20.00 9.41 -1.88
C HIS A 31 20.36 10.77 -1.28
N LYS A 32 21.39 11.43 -1.79
CA LYS A 32 21.78 12.77 -1.30
C LYS A 32 20.64 13.77 -1.43
N ARG A 33 19.94 13.78 -2.56
CA ARG A 33 18.77 14.65 -2.78
C ARG A 33 17.63 14.33 -1.82
N ALA A 34 17.37 13.06 -1.51
CA ALA A 34 16.36 12.68 -0.54
C ALA A 34 16.74 13.14 0.89
N MET A 35 17.99 12.88 1.31
CA MET A 35 18.49 13.23 2.64
C MET A 35 18.54 14.73 2.92
N THR A 36 18.69 15.57 1.88
CA THR A 36 18.65 17.03 2.01
C THR A 36 17.24 17.62 1.86
N GLY A 37 16.19 16.79 1.83
CA GLY A 37 14.81 17.24 1.67
C GLY A 37 14.43 17.67 0.26
N GLY A 38 15.28 17.41 -0.74
CA GLY A 38 15.09 17.78 -2.15
C GLY A 38 13.95 17.06 -2.87
N LEU A 39 13.23 16.17 -2.19
CA LEU A 39 11.99 15.53 -2.66
C LEU A 39 10.71 16.15 -2.07
N ARG A 40 10.80 17.17 -1.19
CA ARG A 40 9.64 17.78 -0.49
C ARG A 40 8.55 18.34 -1.42
N ASN A 41 8.92 18.78 -2.62
CA ASN A 41 7.97 19.28 -3.63
C ASN A 41 7.87 18.35 -4.85
N SER A 42 8.43 17.15 -4.75
CA SER A 42 8.33 16.14 -5.81
C SER A 42 6.90 15.65 -5.96
N THR A 43 6.48 15.40 -7.20
CA THR A 43 5.16 14.81 -7.52
C THR A 43 5.23 13.31 -7.81
N ILE A 44 6.43 12.74 -7.65
CA ILE A 44 6.75 11.32 -7.85
C ILE A 44 7.56 10.78 -6.66
N ARG A 45 7.38 11.34 -5.46
CA ARG A 45 8.07 10.90 -4.24
C ARG A 45 7.80 9.43 -3.94
N SER A 46 6.59 8.96 -4.18
CA SER A 46 6.18 7.56 -4.11
C SER A 46 7.03 6.64 -4.98
N LEU A 47 7.52 7.12 -6.13
CA LEU A 47 8.43 6.35 -6.99
C LEU A 47 9.81 6.22 -6.33
N ALA A 48 10.35 7.29 -5.76
CA ALA A 48 11.59 7.26 -4.98
C ALA A 48 11.46 6.37 -3.74
N TRP A 49 10.32 6.38 -3.06
CA TRP A 49 10.08 5.52 -1.90
C TRP A 49 10.03 4.04 -2.29
N ARG A 50 9.35 3.67 -3.40
CA ARG A 50 9.39 2.30 -3.91
C ARG A 50 10.82 1.82 -4.20
N PHE A 51 11.64 2.71 -4.76
CA PHE A 51 13.05 2.43 -4.97
C PHE A 51 13.80 2.19 -3.64
N PHE A 52 13.70 3.11 -2.68
CA PHE A 52 14.39 2.98 -1.39
C PHE A 52 13.91 1.81 -0.52
N LEU A 53 12.63 1.42 -0.66
CA LEU A 53 12.02 0.31 0.06
C LEU A 53 12.27 -1.05 -0.63
N GLY A 54 13.05 -1.10 -1.72
CA GLY A 54 13.38 -2.35 -2.40
C GLY A 54 12.20 -3.00 -3.12
N VAL A 55 11.21 -2.20 -3.54
CA VAL A 55 10.05 -2.72 -4.29
C VAL A 55 10.42 -3.08 -5.73
N PHE A 56 11.47 -2.45 -6.27
CA PHE A 56 11.95 -2.72 -7.62
C PHE A 56 13.06 -3.77 -7.62
N PRO A 57 13.23 -4.53 -8.74
CA PRO A 57 14.29 -5.51 -8.85
C PRO A 57 15.67 -4.87 -8.67
N GLU A 58 16.54 -5.53 -7.90
CA GLU A 58 17.91 -5.07 -7.69
C GLU A 58 18.68 -5.04 -9.02
N GLY A 59 19.41 -3.96 -9.27
CA GLY A 59 20.23 -3.81 -10.48
C GLY A 59 19.45 -3.43 -11.75
N GLU A 60 18.11 -3.41 -11.73
CA GLU A 60 17.28 -3.01 -12.88
C GLU A 60 16.64 -1.63 -12.67
N TYR A 61 17.08 -0.64 -13.46
CA TYR A 61 16.61 0.74 -13.37
C TYR A 61 15.86 1.14 -14.65
N SER A 62 14.92 0.30 -15.08
CA SER A 62 14.10 0.56 -16.27
C SER A 62 12.62 0.57 -15.92
N LEU A 63 11.89 1.53 -16.50
CA LEU A 63 10.45 1.66 -16.28
C LEU A 63 9.68 0.39 -16.68
N PRO A 64 9.96 -0.29 -17.82
CA PRO A 64 9.25 -1.52 -18.17
C PRO A 64 9.44 -2.64 -17.14
N ALA A 65 10.67 -2.82 -16.63
CA ALA A 65 10.94 -3.81 -15.59
C ALA A 65 10.18 -3.48 -14.29
N TRP A 66 10.16 -2.20 -13.90
CA TRP A 66 9.43 -1.75 -12.72
C TRP A 66 7.92 -1.97 -12.85
N VAL A 67 7.35 -1.72 -14.02
CA VAL A 67 5.91 -1.96 -14.27
C VAL A 67 5.60 -3.45 -14.12
N SER A 68 6.37 -4.32 -14.79
CA SER A 68 6.20 -5.77 -14.71
C SER A 68 6.34 -6.30 -13.27
N ALA A 69 7.36 -5.84 -12.54
CA ALA A 69 7.55 -6.20 -11.14
C ALA A 69 6.38 -5.76 -10.25
N LEU A 70 5.85 -4.54 -10.46
CA LEU A 70 4.70 -4.04 -9.70
C LEU A 70 3.41 -4.80 -10.01
N GLU A 71 3.20 -5.24 -11.25
CA GLU A 71 2.07 -6.09 -11.63
C GLU A 71 2.15 -7.44 -10.93
N ALA A 72 3.30 -8.12 -11.02
CA ALA A 72 3.52 -9.39 -10.33
C ALA A 72 3.34 -9.28 -8.80
N GLN A 73 3.80 -8.20 -8.17
CA GLN A 73 3.62 -7.96 -6.73
C GLN A 73 2.14 -7.72 -6.36
N ARG A 74 1.34 -7.09 -7.23
CA ARG A 74 -0.11 -6.93 -7.01
C ARG A 74 -0.83 -8.26 -7.10
N ASP A 75 -0.52 -9.07 -8.11
CA ASP A 75 -1.11 -10.40 -8.26
C ASP A 75 -0.80 -11.28 -7.04
N GLN A 76 0.44 -11.22 -6.54
CA GLN A 76 0.83 -11.91 -5.30
C GLN A 76 0.03 -11.41 -4.09
N TYR A 77 -0.15 -10.10 -3.95
CA TYR A 77 -0.94 -9.54 -2.86
C TYR A 77 -2.42 -9.95 -2.93
N ASP A 78 -3.00 -9.97 -4.14
CA ASP A 78 -4.39 -10.40 -4.35
C ASP A 78 -4.55 -11.88 -3.99
N ALA A 79 -3.60 -12.74 -4.37
CA ALA A 79 -3.57 -14.14 -3.95
C ALA A 79 -3.47 -14.30 -2.42
N ARG A 80 -2.68 -13.47 -1.72
CA ARG A 80 -2.64 -13.48 -0.24
C ARG A 80 -3.95 -13.00 0.39
N CYS A 81 -4.64 -12.06 -0.24
CA CYS A 81 -5.96 -11.64 0.21
C CYS A 81 -6.96 -12.79 0.12
N GLU A 82 -6.95 -13.54 -0.99
CA GLU A 82 -7.80 -14.73 -1.16
C GLU A 82 -7.46 -15.84 -0.15
N GLU A 83 -6.17 -16.03 0.15
CA GLU A 83 -5.69 -17.02 1.12
C GLU A 83 -6.11 -16.69 2.56
N PHE A 84 -5.92 -15.43 3.00
CA PHE A 84 -6.05 -15.07 4.42
C PHE A 84 -7.39 -14.44 4.78
N LEU A 85 -8.07 -13.77 3.85
CA LEU A 85 -9.32 -13.04 4.12
C LEU A 85 -10.55 -13.88 3.82
N VAL A 86 -10.47 -15.17 4.17
CA VAL A 86 -11.52 -16.15 3.94
C VAL A 86 -12.70 -15.91 4.87
N ASP A 87 -13.91 -15.94 4.30
CA ASP A 87 -15.16 -15.87 5.04
C ASP A 87 -15.89 -17.22 4.94
N PRO A 88 -15.86 -18.08 5.99
CA PRO A 88 -16.43 -19.42 5.93
C PRO A 88 -17.95 -19.39 5.71
N TYR A 89 -18.63 -18.29 6.06
CA TYR A 89 -20.05 -18.06 5.72
C TYR A 89 -20.30 -18.01 4.20
N LYS A 90 -19.29 -17.70 3.39
CA LYS A 90 -19.39 -17.68 1.92
C LYS A 90 -18.96 -18.97 1.25
N GLN A 91 -18.38 -19.90 2.02
CA GLN A 91 -17.89 -21.20 1.55
C GLN A 91 -18.82 -22.37 1.92
N SER A 92 -20.01 -22.07 2.47
CA SER A 92 -20.91 -23.06 3.05
C SER A 92 -21.75 -23.86 2.04
N ASP A 93 -21.65 -23.59 0.73
CA ASP A 93 -22.35 -24.39 -0.28
C ASP A 93 -21.66 -25.76 -0.43
N GLY A 94 -22.21 -26.77 0.25
CA GLY A 94 -21.82 -28.18 0.10
C GLY A 94 -20.80 -28.72 1.11
N ALA A 95 -20.39 -27.95 2.12
CA ALA A 95 -19.50 -28.41 3.18
C ALA A 95 -20.26 -29.22 4.26
N ASP A 96 -19.65 -30.30 4.78
CA ASP A 96 -20.23 -31.11 5.85
C ASP A 96 -20.45 -30.26 7.13
N PRO A 97 -21.69 -30.10 7.62
CA PRO A 97 -22.02 -29.35 8.83
C PRO A 97 -21.34 -29.86 10.11
N LEU A 98 -20.80 -31.08 10.11
CA LEU A 98 -20.01 -31.62 11.21
C LEU A 98 -18.54 -31.16 11.18
N VAL A 99 -18.05 -30.73 10.02
CA VAL A 99 -16.66 -30.26 9.79
C VAL A 99 -16.60 -28.73 9.71
N ASN A 100 -17.64 -28.09 9.17
CA ASN A 100 -17.72 -26.65 8.97
C ASN A 100 -18.80 -26.02 9.87
N ASN A 101 -18.54 -25.96 11.18
CA ASN A 101 -19.47 -25.41 12.17
C ASN A 101 -18.81 -24.31 13.02
N PRO A 102 -19.46 -23.14 13.22
CA PRO A 102 -18.98 -22.07 14.11
C PRO A 102 -18.77 -22.48 15.57
N LEU A 103 -19.28 -23.63 16.00
CA LEU A 103 -19.11 -24.20 17.34
C LEU A 103 -18.10 -25.36 17.38
N ALA A 104 -17.45 -25.70 16.26
CA ALA A 104 -16.45 -26.76 16.23
C ALA A 104 -15.28 -26.42 17.17
N GLN A 105 -14.99 -27.30 18.12
CA GLN A 105 -13.94 -27.11 19.14
C GLN A 105 -12.54 -27.52 18.67
N THR A 106 -12.35 -27.74 17.36
CA THR A 106 -11.04 -28.10 16.82
C THR A 106 -10.19 -26.82 16.67
N GLU A 107 -9.02 -26.80 17.30
CA GLU A 107 -8.12 -25.63 17.35
C GLU A 107 -7.75 -25.10 15.95
N ASP A 108 -7.75 -25.95 14.92
CA ASP A 108 -7.39 -25.60 13.53
C ASP A 108 -8.59 -25.45 12.56
N SER A 109 -9.82 -25.34 13.06
CA SER A 109 -10.99 -25.18 12.19
C SER A 109 -10.95 -23.88 11.39
N ALA A 110 -11.61 -23.85 10.22
CA ALA A 110 -11.80 -22.63 9.43
C ALA A 110 -12.49 -21.51 10.24
N TRP A 111 -13.35 -21.90 11.19
CA TRP A 111 -14.04 -21.00 12.11
C TRP A 111 -13.12 -20.39 13.16
N SER A 112 -12.24 -21.19 13.75
CA SER A 112 -11.24 -20.72 14.72
C SER A 112 -10.37 -19.63 14.09
N LYS A 113 -9.82 -19.92 12.89
CA LYS A 113 -9.02 -18.95 12.10
C LYS A 113 -9.83 -17.70 11.74
N TYR A 114 -11.09 -17.87 11.38
CA TYR A 114 -11.98 -16.74 11.08
C TYR A 114 -12.21 -15.86 12.31
N PHE A 115 -12.49 -16.43 13.48
CA PHE A 115 -12.72 -15.65 14.69
C PHE A 115 -11.46 -14.93 15.16
N GLU A 116 -10.30 -15.57 15.07
CA GLU A 116 -9.00 -14.92 15.32
C GLU A 116 -8.77 -13.75 14.35
N LEU A 117 -9.00 -13.95 13.06
CA LEU A 117 -8.91 -12.91 12.04
C LEU A 117 -9.87 -11.74 12.33
N ARG A 118 -11.10 -12.04 12.76
CA ARG A 118 -12.08 -11.01 13.14
C ARG A 118 -11.66 -10.24 14.37
N GLN A 119 -11.04 -10.89 15.35
CA GLN A 119 -10.53 -10.21 16.53
C GLN A 119 -9.36 -9.28 16.15
N LEU A 120 -8.41 -9.77 15.36
CA LEU A 120 -7.32 -8.98 14.81
C LEU A 120 -7.83 -7.76 14.03
N GLN A 121 -8.84 -7.93 13.16
CA GLN A 121 -9.44 -6.84 12.40
C GLN A 121 -10.10 -5.79 13.31
N LYS A 122 -10.76 -6.20 14.40
CA LYS A 122 -11.35 -5.27 15.38
C LYS A 122 -10.28 -4.44 16.06
N ASP A 123 -9.18 -5.08 16.48
CA ASP A 123 -8.07 -4.39 17.14
C ASP A 123 -7.43 -3.34 16.22
N ILE A 124 -7.23 -3.69 14.94
CA ILE A 124 -6.74 -2.75 13.93
C ILE A 124 -7.75 -1.62 13.69
N GLN A 125 -9.04 -1.93 13.57
CA GLN A 125 -10.09 -0.95 13.26
C GLN A 125 -10.18 0.14 14.34
N ILE A 126 -10.06 -0.21 15.62
CA ILE A 126 -10.05 0.76 16.73
C ILE A 126 -8.92 1.78 16.57
N ASP A 127 -7.74 1.33 16.14
CA ASP A 127 -6.60 2.21 15.90
C ASP A 127 -6.81 3.10 14.67
N LEU A 128 -7.40 2.55 13.58
CA LEU A 128 -7.73 3.33 12.39
C LEU A 128 -8.77 4.43 12.66
N GLU A 129 -9.74 4.19 13.53
CA GLU A 129 -10.74 5.20 13.95
C GLU A 129 -10.12 6.39 14.69
N ARG A 130 -8.95 6.19 15.33
CA ARG A 130 -8.22 7.22 16.07
C ARG A 130 -7.16 7.93 15.23
N LEU A 131 -6.85 7.41 14.04
CA LEU A 131 -5.79 7.93 13.18
C LEU A 131 -6.21 9.24 12.52
N ASN A 132 -5.57 10.35 12.91
CA ASN A 132 -5.73 11.67 12.30
C ASN A 132 -7.21 12.05 12.03
N PRO A 133 -8.06 12.14 13.07
CA PRO A 133 -9.51 12.32 12.91
C PRO A 133 -9.89 13.63 12.20
N ASP A 134 -8.99 14.61 12.17
CA ASP A 134 -9.20 15.90 11.49
C ASP A 134 -8.88 15.86 9.98
N ASP A 135 -8.33 14.76 9.45
CA ASP A 135 -7.98 14.63 8.04
C ASP A 135 -9.02 13.78 7.29
N ASP A 136 -9.76 14.41 6.38
CA ASP A 136 -10.81 13.78 5.55
C ASP A 136 -10.32 12.52 4.82
N PHE A 137 -9.03 12.48 4.45
CA PHE A 137 -8.45 11.32 3.79
C PHE A 137 -8.48 10.07 4.68
N PHE A 138 -8.19 10.21 5.98
CA PHE A 138 -8.17 9.08 6.91
C PHE A 138 -9.56 8.75 7.48
N ARG A 139 -10.53 9.67 7.35
CA ARG A 139 -11.94 9.40 7.64
C ARG A 139 -12.67 8.68 6.52
N ASP A 140 -12.13 8.68 5.30
CA ASP A 140 -12.74 7.97 4.17
C ASP A 140 -12.82 6.45 4.43
N ALA A 141 -14.02 5.90 4.32
CA ALA A 141 -14.26 4.48 4.59
C ALA A 141 -13.51 3.55 3.61
N GLY A 142 -13.28 4.00 2.38
CA GLY A 142 -12.47 3.27 1.40
C GLY A 142 -10.99 3.23 1.79
N VAL A 143 -10.45 4.35 2.27
CA VAL A 143 -9.08 4.43 2.80
C VAL A 143 -8.92 3.56 4.04
N GLN A 144 -9.84 3.63 5.01
CA GLN A 144 -9.79 2.75 6.19
C GLN A 144 -9.90 1.27 5.82
N GLY A 145 -10.78 0.92 4.89
CA GLY A 145 -10.90 -0.46 4.38
C GLY A 145 -9.61 -0.96 3.74
N ASN A 146 -8.94 -0.11 2.94
CA ASN A 146 -7.65 -0.44 2.35
C ASN A 146 -6.56 -0.62 3.43
N MET A 147 -6.52 0.25 4.44
CA MET A 147 -5.57 0.15 5.56
C MET A 147 -5.78 -1.11 6.38
N LEU A 148 -7.04 -1.41 6.74
CA LEU A 148 -7.43 -2.62 7.45
C LEU A 148 -6.98 -3.85 6.68
N ARG A 149 -7.22 -3.90 5.37
CA ARG A 149 -6.82 -5.02 4.51
C ARG A 149 -5.30 -5.22 4.49
N VAL A 150 -4.53 -4.15 4.29
CA VAL A 150 -3.06 -4.22 4.26
C VAL A 150 -2.50 -4.69 5.60
N LEU A 151 -2.95 -4.12 6.71
CA LEU A 151 -2.45 -4.47 8.05
C LEU A 151 -2.84 -5.91 8.44
N THR A 152 -4.05 -6.33 8.09
CA THR A 152 -4.52 -7.70 8.34
C THR A 152 -3.65 -8.71 7.59
N VAL A 153 -3.48 -8.52 6.27
CA VAL A 153 -2.64 -9.43 5.46
C VAL A 153 -1.21 -9.45 5.96
N TRP A 154 -0.63 -8.30 6.32
CA TRP A 154 0.71 -8.25 6.89
C TRP A 154 0.81 -9.06 8.19
N ALA A 155 -0.17 -8.94 9.09
CA ALA A 155 -0.18 -9.66 10.35
C ALA A 155 -0.32 -11.18 10.15
N CYS A 156 -1.15 -11.62 9.20
CA CYS A 156 -1.29 -13.04 8.84
C CYS A 156 0.02 -13.62 8.26
N LEU A 157 0.75 -12.84 7.46
CA LEU A 157 2.05 -13.24 6.90
C LEU A 157 3.16 -13.31 7.97
N ASN A 158 3.01 -12.60 9.09
CA ASN A 158 4.03 -12.46 10.12
C ASN A 158 3.50 -12.85 11.50
N PRO A 159 3.01 -14.10 11.70
CA PRO A 159 2.22 -14.47 12.88
C PRO A 159 2.98 -14.29 14.21
N THR A 160 4.31 -14.45 14.21
CA THR A 160 5.16 -14.24 15.40
C THR A 160 5.06 -12.82 15.94
N ILE A 161 4.99 -11.82 15.05
CA ILE A 161 4.86 -10.41 15.43
C ILE A 161 3.39 -10.01 15.43
N SER A 162 2.63 -10.39 14.40
CA SER A 162 1.25 -9.96 14.16
C SER A 162 1.12 -8.43 14.21
N TYR A 163 -0.10 -7.91 14.21
CA TYR A 163 -0.32 -6.48 14.33
C TYR A 163 0.16 -5.93 15.68
N ARG A 164 0.77 -4.74 15.66
CA ARG A 164 1.14 -3.97 16.86
C ARG A 164 0.68 -2.53 16.69
N GLN A 165 0.19 -1.95 17.80
CA GLN A 165 -0.20 -0.54 17.83
C GLN A 165 0.96 0.34 17.34
N GLY A 166 0.62 1.31 16.47
CA GLY A 166 1.57 2.19 15.78
C GLY A 166 1.89 1.76 14.35
N MET A 167 1.66 0.49 13.98
CA MET A 167 1.86 0.05 12.58
C MET A 167 0.94 0.78 11.59
N HIS A 168 -0.28 1.13 12.01
CA HIS A 168 -1.21 1.93 11.21
C HIS A 168 -0.67 3.33 10.91
N GLU A 169 0.09 3.94 11.82
CA GLU A 169 0.71 5.25 11.61
C GLU A 169 1.80 5.18 10.55
N LEU A 170 2.61 4.11 10.53
CA LEU A 170 3.61 3.88 9.48
C LEU A 170 2.94 3.75 8.10
N LEU A 171 1.87 2.96 8.02
CA LEU A 171 1.11 2.79 6.78
C LEU A 171 0.45 4.11 6.34
N ALA A 172 -0.05 4.91 7.28
CA ALA A 172 -0.70 6.19 7.01
C ALA A 172 0.21 7.13 6.20
N HIS A 173 1.49 7.23 6.57
CA HIS A 173 2.46 8.06 5.87
C HIS A 173 2.70 7.58 4.43
N ILE A 174 2.82 6.27 4.23
CA ILE A 174 3.02 5.67 2.90
C ILE A 174 1.79 5.95 2.01
N LEU A 175 0.58 5.72 2.52
CA LEU A 175 -0.64 5.95 1.76
C LEU A 175 -0.86 7.42 1.44
N LYS A 176 -0.56 8.34 2.36
CA LYS A 176 -0.70 9.78 2.10
C LYS A 176 0.24 10.24 0.98
N VAL A 177 1.48 9.75 0.94
CA VAL A 177 2.43 10.05 -0.15
C VAL A 177 1.91 9.49 -1.47
N LEU A 178 1.43 8.24 -1.49
CA LEU A 178 0.85 7.62 -2.68
C LEU A 178 -0.36 8.39 -3.21
N HIS A 179 -1.29 8.76 -2.33
CA HIS A 179 -2.49 9.50 -2.69
C HIS A 179 -2.15 10.91 -3.21
N THR A 180 -1.22 11.60 -2.56
CA THR A 180 -0.79 12.94 -2.97
C THR A 180 -0.19 12.90 -4.37
N ASP A 181 0.73 11.98 -4.65
CA ASP A 181 1.36 11.87 -5.97
C ASP A 181 0.39 11.45 -7.08
N ALA A 182 -0.60 10.61 -6.75
CA ALA A 182 -1.65 10.22 -7.68
C ALA A 182 -2.59 11.39 -8.01
N SER A 183 -2.89 12.23 -7.02
CA SER A 183 -3.84 13.35 -7.14
C SER A 183 -3.21 14.66 -7.61
N THR A 184 -1.88 14.80 -7.54
CA THR A 184 -1.19 16.07 -7.84
C THR A 184 -0.97 16.26 -9.34
N PRO A 185 -1.51 17.33 -9.97
CA PRO A 185 -1.03 17.83 -11.25
C PRO A 185 0.36 18.48 -11.07
N PRO A 186 1.24 18.46 -12.08
CA PRO A 186 2.62 18.87 -11.95
C PRO A 186 2.74 20.32 -11.49
N PRO A 187 3.85 20.66 -10.80
CA PRO A 187 4.07 22.00 -10.31
C PRO A 187 4.20 22.96 -11.49
N ARG A 188 3.49 24.10 -11.43
CA ARG A 188 3.73 25.19 -12.38
C ARG A 188 5.16 25.70 -12.18
N PRO A 189 5.90 26.01 -13.27
CA PRO A 189 7.25 26.54 -13.16
C PRO A 189 7.23 27.84 -12.34
N ARG A 190 8.15 27.98 -11.39
CA ARG A 190 8.38 29.23 -10.68
C ARG A 190 9.15 30.18 -11.60
N GLY A 191 8.56 31.33 -11.89
CA GLY A 191 9.19 32.44 -12.61
C GLY A 191 8.66 32.63 -14.03
N ALA A 192 7.67 33.53 -14.15
CA ALA A 192 7.50 34.42 -15.28
C ALA A 192 7.68 35.85 -14.74
#